data_AF-A0A444KV96-F1
#
_entry.id   AF-A0A444KV96-F1
#
_cell.length_a   1.000
_cell.length_b   1.000
_cell.length_c   1.000
_cell.angle_alpha   90.00
_cell.angle_beta   90.00
_cell.angle_gamma   90.00
#
_symmetry.space_group_name_H-M   'P 1'
#
loop_
_entity.id
_entity.type
_entity.pdbx_description
1 polymer ?
#
loop_
_entity_poly.entity_id
_entity_poly.type
_entity_poly.pdbx_seq_one_letter_code
_entity_poly.pdbx_strand_id
1 'polypeptide(L)'
;LCYSLVERGAAAIITDFRQDGDGLTRMLVLDRGLTPASTGALSQRLIDIETYRTLAMLGLPLALTLSGRARRIEDRLAQTTLEMKAVETRDSQTLLADLTELAAELEADAASSLYRFGASRAYDGIVTERLEALDEEPVQGFDTWAGFLLRRMAPAMRTCRSVEERQANLSRKLTRATTLLRTWVDVEVEKQNRDLLASMNNRARLQLRLQQTVEGLSVAAVSYYVVGLIGYVAKGASIFGHVFAPEVVTAASVPVAILLVWWGVRRVRKMHSEPAKHPGE
;
A
#
# COMPACT_ATOMS: atom_id res chain seq x y z
N LEU A 1 -21.51 5.81 49.05
CA LEU A 1 -21.65 4.47 49.65
C LEU A 1 -22.64 3.71 48.79
N CYS A 2 -22.31 2.49 48.38
CA CYS A 2 -23.23 1.64 47.61
C CYS A 2 -23.93 0.70 48.59
N TYR A 3 -25.26 0.66 48.52
CA TYR A 3 -26.08 -0.20 49.36
C TYR A 3 -27.27 -0.71 48.55
N SER A 4 -27.35 -2.03 48.41
CA SER A 4 -28.43 -2.74 47.74
C SER A 4 -28.96 -3.87 48.60
N LEU A 5 -30.27 -4.14 48.50
CA LEU A 5 -30.86 -5.40 48.93
C LEU A 5 -30.73 -6.41 47.78
N VAL A 6 -30.46 -7.67 48.11
CA VAL A 6 -30.26 -8.76 47.14
C VAL A 6 -30.95 -10.03 47.62
N GLU A 7 -31.04 -11.04 46.75
CA GLU A 7 -31.71 -12.31 47.06
C GLU A 7 -33.15 -12.08 47.56
N ARG A 8 -33.89 -11.17 46.89
CA ARG A 8 -35.26 -10.77 47.27
C ARG A 8 -35.37 -10.27 48.72
N GLY A 9 -34.36 -9.50 49.16
CA GLY A 9 -34.29 -8.91 50.50
C GLY A 9 -33.72 -9.82 51.59
N ALA A 10 -33.37 -11.07 51.28
CA ALA A 10 -32.75 -12.01 52.22
C ALA A 10 -31.30 -11.65 52.56
N ALA A 11 -30.68 -10.72 51.81
CA ALA A 11 -29.40 -10.12 52.17
C ALA A 11 -29.32 -8.63 51.81
N ALA A 12 -28.35 -7.97 52.43
CA ALA A 12 -27.96 -6.60 52.13
C ALA A 12 -26.45 -6.55 51.83
N ILE A 13 -26.06 -5.90 50.73
CA ILE A 13 -24.66 -5.75 50.34
C ILE A 13 -24.23 -4.29 50.39
N ILE A 14 -23.12 -4.00 51.07
CA ILE A 14 -22.65 -2.64 51.33
C ILE A 14 -21.16 -2.55 51.02
N THR A 15 -20.76 -1.55 50.23
CA THR A 15 -19.36 -1.20 50.00
C THR A 15 -19.23 0.26 49.58
N ASP A 16 -18.09 0.88 49.86
CA ASP A 16 -17.73 2.19 49.32
C ASP A 16 -16.78 2.10 48.11
N PHE A 17 -16.40 0.88 47.70
CA PHE A 17 -15.40 0.59 46.67
C PHE A 17 -14.06 1.31 46.87
N ARG A 18 -13.76 1.74 48.10
CA ARG A 18 -12.46 2.30 48.45
C ARG A 18 -11.54 1.15 48.78
N GLN A 19 -10.37 1.18 48.16
CA GLN A 19 -9.28 0.29 48.53
C GLN A 19 -8.70 0.74 49.87
N ASP A 20 -8.38 -0.21 50.74
CA ASP A 20 -7.60 0.02 51.94
C ASP A 20 -6.10 0.16 51.62
N GLY A 21 -5.26 0.25 52.66
CA GLY A 21 -3.82 0.40 52.51
C GLY A 21 -3.14 -0.77 51.80
N ASP A 22 -3.79 -1.94 51.77
CA ASP A 22 -3.29 -3.16 51.14
C ASP A 22 -3.84 -3.34 49.71
N GLY A 23 -4.65 -2.39 49.22
CA GLY A 23 -5.26 -2.43 47.89
C GLY A 23 -6.54 -3.27 47.82
N LEU A 24 -7.06 -3.73 48.96
CA LEU A 24 -8.25 -4.58 49.03
C LEU A 24 -9.51 -3.73 49.21
N THR A 25 -10.60 -4.16 48.57
CA THR A 25 -11.91 -3.52 48.73
C THR A 25 -12.71 -4.27 49.78
N ARG A 26 -13.20 -3.56 50.80
CA ARG A 26 -14.05 -4.16 51.83
C ARG A 26 -15.50 -4.23 51.36
N MET A 27 -16.09 -5.41 51.51
CA MET A 27 -17.49 -5.68 51.17
C MET A 27 -18.17 -6.27 52.40
N LEU A 28 -19.28 -5.67 52.81
CA LEU A 28 -20.09 -6.15 53.92
C LEU A 28 -21.35 -6.81 53.37
N VAL A 29 -21.56 -8.07 53.77
CA VAL A 29 -22.80 -8.81 53.54
C VAL A 29 -23.54 -8.94 54.86
N LEU A 30 -24.76 -8.41 54.92
CA LEU A 30 -25.67 -8.58 56.04
C LEU A 30 -26.66 -9.68 55.70
N ASP A 31 -26.51 -10.82 56.36
CA ASP A 31 -27.42 -11.95 56.24
C ASP A 31 -28.75 -11.65 56.96
N ARG A 32 -29.88 -11.84 56.26
CA ARG A 32 -31.25 -11.67 56.77
C ARG A 32 -32.11 -12.93 56.57
N GLY A 33 -31.48 -14.09 56.40
CA GLY A 33 -32.18 -15.36 56.17
C GLY A 33 -31.65 -16.13 54.96
N LEU A 34 -30.38 -15.94 54.60
CA LEU A 34 -29.73 -16.71 53.55
C LEU A 34 -29.52 -18.16 53.99
N THR A 35 -29.62 -19.06 53.01
CA THR A 35 -29.11 -20.42 53.20
C THR A 35 -27.58 -20.43 53.12
N PRO A 36 -26.88 -21.44 53.67
CA PRO A 36 -25.43 -21.56 53.50
C PRO A 36 -24.99 -21.59 52.02
N ALA A 37 -25.79 -22.23 51.16
CA ALA A 37 -25.53 -22.27 49.72
C ALA A 37 -25.67 -20.88 49.06
N SER A 38 -26.74 -20.15 49.38
CA SER A 38 -26.95 -18.77 48.90
C SER A 38 -25.85 -17.83 49.40
N THR A 39 -25.41 -17.99 50.65
CA THR A 39 -24.31 -17.20 51.22
C THR A 39 -23.01 -17.43 50.45
N GLY A 40 -22.68 -18.68 50.13
CA GLY A 40 -21.51 -19.02 49.33
C GLY A 40 -21.60 -18.46 47.91
N ALA A 41 -22.74 -18.63 47.25
CA ALA A 41 -22.97 -18.14 45.89
C ALA A 41 -22.89 -16.60 45.80
N LEU A 42 -23.52 -15.89 46.75
CA LEU A 42 -23.45 -14.44 46.85
C LEU A 42 -22.01 -13.99 47.09
N SER A 43 -21.32 -14.60 48.06
CA SER A 43 -19.93 -14.25 48.38
C SER A 43 -19.01 -14.42 47.17
N GLN A 44 -19.13 -15.55 46.46
CA GLN A 44 -18.36 -15.81 45.24
C GLN A 44 -18.67 -14.76 44.15
N ARG A 45 -19.94 -14.41 43.96
CA ARG A 45 -20.35 -13.41 42.97
C ARG A 45 -19.75 -12.04 43.27
N LEU A 46 -19.73 -11.62 44.53
CA LEU A 46 -19.12 -10.35 44.94
C LEU A 46 -17.60 -10.35 44.72
N ILE A 47 -16.93 -11.47 45.02
CA ILE A 47 -15.50 -11.66 44.75
C ILE A 47 -15.21 -11.63 43.24
N ASP A 48 -16.03 -12.30 42.43
CA ASP A 48 -15.91 -12.29 40.98
C ASP A 48 -16.04 -10.86 40.44
N ILE A 49 -17.02 -10.08 40.92
CA ILE A 49 -17.19 -8.68 40.51
C ILE A 49 -15.92 -7.86 40.80
N GLU A 50 -15.35 -7.97 41.99
CA GLU A 50 -14.11 -7.27 42.36
C GLU A 50 -12.92 -7.70 41.49
N THR A 51 -12.79 -9.00 41.29
CA THR A 51 -11.67 -9.59 40.54
C THR A 51 -11.75 -9.18 39.08
N TYR A 52 -12.90 -9.36 38.44
CA TYR A 52 -13.06 -9.06 37.02
C TYR A 52 -13.12 -7.55 36.75
N ARG A 53 -13.64 -6.71 37.67
CA ARG A 53 -13.59 -5.26 37.45
C ARG A 53 -12.16 -4.74 37.43
N THR A 54 -11.28 -5.25 38.30
CA THR A 54 -9.90 -4.80 38.35
C THR A 54 -9.13 -5.28 37.12
N LEU A 55 -9.37 -6.52 36.69
CA LEU A 55 -8.80 -7.07 35.44
C LEU A 55 -9.31 -6.32 34.19
N ALA A 56 -10.60 -5.98 34.13
CA ALA A 56 -11.16 -5.21 33.02
C ALA A 56 -10.44 -3.87 32.85
N MET A 57 -10.10 -3.20 33.96
CA MET A 57 -9.45 -1.90 33.96
C MET A 57 -7.98 -1.92 33.49
N LEU A 58 -7.35 -3.09 33.36
CA LEU A 58 -5.97 -3.22 32.88
C LEU A 58 -5.76 -2.83 31.41
N GLY A 59 -6.86 -2.65 30.65
CA GLY A 59 -6.81 -2.17 29.26
C GLY A 59 -6.63 -0.66 29.14
N LEU A 60 -7.13 0.12 30.11
CA LEU A 60 -7.10 1.59 30.04
C LEU A 60 -5.68 2.18 29.91
N PRO A 61 -4.68 1.82 30.74
CA PRO A 61 -3.34 2.41 30.60
C PRO A 61 -2.72 2.11 29.23
N LEU A 62 -2.98 0.92 28.68
CA LEU A 62 -2.53 0.55 27.33
C LEU A 62 -3.25 1.37 26.25
N ALA A 63 -4.56 1.62 26.40
CA ALA A 63 -5.30 2.48 25.49
C ALA A 63 -4.75 3.92 25.48
N LEU A 64 -4.40 4.47 26.65
CA LEU A 64 -3.86 5.82 26.76
C LEU A 64 -2.48 5.95 26.08
N THR A 65 -1.60 4.96 26.22
CA THR A 65 -0.29 4.98 25.55
C THR A 65 -0.42 4.85 24.04
N LEU A 66 -1.25 3.90 23.56
CA LEU A 66 -1.49 3.69 22.14
C LEU A 66 -2.24 4.85 21.48
N SER A 67 -3.09 5.57 22.21
CA SER A 67 -3.78 6.77 21.71
C SER A 67 -2.80 7.84 21.22
N GLY A 68 -1.68 8.01 21.93
CA GLY A 68 -0.62 8.94 21.57
C GLY A 68 0.12 8.50 20.31
N ARG A 69 0.50 7.21 20.23
CA ARG A 69 1.16 6.64 19.05
C ARG A 69 0.27 6.71 17.80
N ALA A 70 -1.00 6.32 17.93
CA ALA A 70 -1.97 6.39 16.86
C ALA A 70 -2.14 7.83 16.32
N ARG A 71 -2.10 8.85 17.18
CA ARG A 71 -2.13 10.25 16.74
C ARG A 71 -0.90 10.63 15.91
N ARG A 72 0.30 10.26 16.36
CA ARG A 72 1.54 10.51 15.58
C ARG A 72 1.49 9.86 14.20
N ILE A 73 1.01 8.61 14.12
CA ILE A 73 0.86 7.89 12.84
C ILE A 73 -0.16 8.61 11.94
N GLU A 74 -1.28 9.07 12.50
CA GLU A 74 -2.29 9.81 11.74
C GLU A 74 -1.76 11.14 11.19
N ASP A 75 -1.03 11.90 12.01
CA ASP A 75 -0.42 13.17 11.61
C ASP A 75 0.62 12.95 10.50
N ARG A 76 1.47 11.92 10.63
CA ARG A 76 2.46 11.58 9.60
C ARG A 76 1.79 11.12 8.31
N LEU A 77 0.76 10.28 8.39
CA LEU A 77 -0.01 9.86 7.22
C LEU A 77 -0.64 11.05 6.49
N ALA A 78 -1.19 12.02 7.23
CA ALA A 78 -1.74 13.24 6.64
C ALA A 78 -0.66 14.04 5.90
N GLN A 79 0.52 14.19 6.51
CA GLN A 79 1.66 14.85 5.87
C GLN A 79 2.11 14.12 4.59
N THR A 80 2.34 12.80 4.66
CA THR A 80 2.76 11.99 3.50
C THR A 80 1.73 12.06 2.37
N THR A 81 0.44 12.07 2.70
CA THR A 81 -0.64 12.20 1.70
C THR A 81 -0.62 13.59 1.02
N LEU A 82 -0.23 14.65 1.72
CA LEU A 82 -0.04 15.98 1.12
C LEU A 82 1.17 16.01 0.20
N GLU A 83 2.28 15.39 0.61
CA GLU A 83 3.50 15.27 -0.21
C GLU A 83 3.26 14.45 -1.48
N MET A 84 2.42 13.39 -1.40
CA MET A 84 2.00 12.62 -2.57
C MET A 84 1.29 13.46 -3.65
N LYS A 85 0.65 14.57 -3.27
CA LYS A 85 -0.02 15.50 -4.20
C LYS A 85 0.95 16.47 -4.89
N ALA A 86 2.12 16.72 -4.30
CA ALA A 86 3.11 17.66 -4.82
C ALA A 86 3.98 16.98 -5.91
N VAL A 87 3.47 16.96 -7.15
CA VAL A 87 4.05 16.22 -8.30
C VAL A 87 5.51 16.57 -8.59
N GLU A 88 5.92 17.83 -8.45
CA GLU A 88 7.25 18.30 -8.87
C GLU A 88 8.39 17.89 -7.92
N THR A 89 8.10 17.64 -6.64
CA THR A 89 9.10 17.31 -5.60
C THR A 89 8.92 15.89 -5.04
N ARG A 90 8.16 15.05 -5.73
CA ARG A 90 7.72 13.75 -5.19
C ARG A 90 8.83 12.70 -5.26
N ASP A 91 9.47 12.42 -4.13
CA ASP A 91 10.28 11.20 -3.99
C ASP A 91 9.39 10.01 -3.63
N SER A 92 8.94 9.28 -4.65
CA SER A 92 8.01 8.17 -4.47
C SER A 92 8.60 6.99 -3.70
N GLN A 93 9.92 6.80 -3.71
CA GLN A 93 10.57 5.71 -2.98
C GLN A 93 10.58 6.00 -1.48
N THR A 94 10.97 7.23 -1.12
CA THR A 94 10.96 7.68 0.28
C THR A 94 9.53 7.68 0.85
N LEU A 95 8.55 8.21 0.12
CA LEU A 95 7.15 8.19 0.56
C LEU A 95 6.62 6.76 0.76
N LEU A 96 7.03 5.80 -0.09
CA LEU A 96 6.61 4.41 0.04
C LEU A 96 7.26 3.73 1.26
N ALA A 97 8.53 4.04 1.52
CA ALA A 97 9.23 3.58 2.72
C ALA A 97 8.54 4.10 3.99
N ASP A 98 8.25 5.40 4.05
CA ASP A 98 7.54 6.04 5.16
C ASP A 98 6.17 5.40 5.42
N LEU A 99 5.34 5.20 4.38
CA LEU A 99 4.03 4.54 4.54
C LEU A 99 4.16 3.10 5.02
N THR A 100 5.19 2.38 4.56
CA THR A 100 5.42 1.00 4.95
C THR A 100 5.88 0.90 6.40
N GLU A 101 6.74 1.81 6.85
CA GLU A 101 7.17 1.92 8.25
C GLU A 101 5.99 2.23 9.17
N LEU A 102 5.17 3.23 8.82
CA LEU A 102 3.96 3.57 9.58
C LEU A 102 2.97 2.40 9.67
N ALA A 103 2.81 1.64 8.58
CA ALA A 103 1.97 0.45 8.57
C ALA A 103 2.52 -0.64 9.48
N ALA A 104 3.83 -0.91 9.42
CA ALA A 104 4.48 -1.90 10.27
C ALA A 104 4.39 -1.53 11.75
N GLU A 105 4.61 -0.26 12.10
CA GLU A 105 4.48 0.23 13.47
C GLU A 105 3.04 0.07 13.98
N LEU A 106 2.04 0.47 13.19
CA LEU A 106 0.64 0.35 13.56
C LEU A 106 0.22 -1.12 13.79
N GLU A 107 0.65 -2.02 12.91
CA GLU A 107 0.35 -3.45 13.02
C GLU A 107 1.02 -4.08 14.24
N ALA A 108 2.25 -3.69 14.58
CA ALA A 108 2.92 -4.13 15.80
C ALA A 108 2.18 -3.67 17.07
N ASP A 109 1.77 -2.39 17.10
CA ASP A 109 0.98 -1.82 18.19
C ASP A 109 -0.40 -2.52 18.33
N ALA A 110 -1.07 -2.78 17.21
CA ALA A 110 -2.35 -3.50 17.19
C ALA A 110 -2.20 -4.95 17.66
N ALA A 111 -1.22 -5.68 17.14
CA ALA A 111 -0.96 -7.08 17.50
C ALA A 111 -0.61 -7.23 18.99
N SER A 112 0.19 -6.32 19.55
CA SER A 112 0.58 -6.36 20.96
C SER A 112 -0.58 -6.08 21.93
N SER A 113 -1.63 -5.41 21.48
CA SER A 113 -2.74 -4.93 22.33
C SER A 113 -4.05 -5.69 22.15
N LEU A 114 -4.21 -6.42 21.03
CA LEU A 114 -5.41 -7.17 20.69
C LEU A 114 -5.89 -8.09 21.82
N TYR A 115 -4.98 -8.88 22.38
CA TYR A 115 -5.31 -9.80 23.48
C TYR A 115 -5.80 -9.03 24.71
N ARG A 116 -5.13 -7.93 25.08
CA ARG A 116 -5.47 -7.17 26.29
C ARG A 116 -6.83 -6.48 26.16
N PHE A 117 -7.12 -5.83 25.04
CA PHE A 117 -8.42 -5.20 24.84
C PHE A 117 -9.55 -6.22 24.72
N GLY A 118 -9.30 -7.36 24.05
CA GLY A 118 -10.21 -8.50 24.04
C GLY A 118 -10.53 -9.01 25.45
N ALA A 119 -9.50 -9.21 26.28
CA ALA A 119 -9.66 -9.62 27.67
C ALA A 119 -10.43 -8.58 28.50
N SER A 120 -10.09 -7.28 28.37
CA SER A 120 -10.83 -6.20 29.06
C SER A 120 -12.32 -6.21 28.73
N ARG A 121 -12.70 -6.39 27.46
CA ARG A 121 -14.11 -6.50 27.05
C ARG A 121 -14.78 -7.76 27.62
N ALA A 122 -14.09 -8.90 27.60
CA ALA A 122 -14.64 -10.13 28.14
C ALA A 122 -14.89 -10.01 29.65
N TYR A 123 -13.95 -9.44 30.39
CA TYR A 123 -14.09 -9.22 31.83
C TYR A 123 -15.18 -8.20 32.18
N ASP A 124 -15.31 -7.12 31.41
CA ASP A 124 -16.44 -6.18 31.54
C ASP A 124 -17.80 -6.87 31.32
N GLY A 125 -17.86 -7.79 30.35
CA GLY A 125 -19.03 -8.65 30.13
C GLY A 125 -19.36 -9.53 31.33
N ILE A 126 -18.36 -10.18 31.93
CA ILE A 126 -18.54 -11.00 33.14
C ILE A 126 -19.04 -10.13 34.30
N VAL A 127 -18.44 -8.95 34.52
CA VAL A 127 -18.88 -8.03 35.58
C VAL A 127 -20.34 -7.63 35.37
N THR A 128 -20.73 -7.30 34.13
CA THR A 128 -22.11 -6.95 33.79
C THR A 128 -23.08 -8.09 34.10
N GLU A 129 -22.76 -9.32 33.66
CA GLU A 129 -23.58 -10.51 33.93
C GLU A 129 -23.71 -10.79 35.43
N ARG A 130 -22.62 -10.65 36.19
CA ARG A 130 -22.65 -10.85 37.65
C ARG A 130 -23.46 -9.77 38.36
N LEU A 131 -23.38 -8.53 37.92
CA LEU A 131 -24.17 -7.42 38.46
C LEU A 131 -25.67 -7.60 38.17
N GLU A 132 -26.02 -8.02 36.96
CA GLU A 132 -27.41 -8.35 36.61
C GLU A 132 -27.94 -9.51 37.47
N ALA A 133 -27.12 -10.54 37.68
CA ALA A 133 -27.48 -11.69 38.51
C ALA A 133 -27.64 -11.38 40.00
N LEU A 134 -27.16 -10.22 40.50
CA LEU A 134 -27.42 -9.80 41.88
C LEU A 134 -28.89 -9.47 42.13
N ASP A 135 -29.64 -9.11 41.07
CA ASP A 135 -31.04 -8.69 41.14
C ASP A 135 -31.24 -7.63 42.24
N GLU A 136 -30.48 -6.54 42.13
CA GLU A 136 -30.37 -5.52 43.17
C GLU A 136 -31.66 -4.71 43.32
N GLU A 137 -32.21 -4.71 44.54
CA GLU A 137 -33.25 -3.80 44.96
C GLU A 137 -32.62 -2.52 45.55
N PRO A 138 -32.92 -1.33 45.01
CA PRO A 138 -32.29 -0.09 45.43
C PRO A 138 -32.76 0.34 46.82
N VAL A 139 -31.82 0.82 47.65
CA VAL A 139 -32.13 1.42 48.94
C VAL A 139 -32.14 2.94 48.82
N GLN A 140 -33.20 3.58 49.32
CA GLN A 140 -33.36 5.03 49.24
C GLN A 140 -32.16 5.77 49.87
N GLY A 141 -31.61 6.73 49.13
CA GLY A 141 -30.46 7.54 49.56
C GLY A 141 -29.09 6.94 49.26
N PHE A 142 -29.02 5.74 48.66
CA PHE A 142 -27.77 5.08 48.29
C PHE A 142 -27.73 4.70 46.82
N ASP A 143 -26.51 4.54 46.28
CA ASP A 143 -26.30 4.00 44.94
C ASP A 143 -26.37 2.47 44.95
N THR A 144 -26.88 1.89 43.86
CA THR A 144 -26.71 0.46 43.58
C THR A 144 -25.27 0.15 43.16
N TRP A 145 -24.82 -1.08 43.36
CA TRP A 145 -23.48 -1.49 42.93
C TRP A 145 -23.39 -1.46 41.40
N ALA A 146 -24.40 -2.01 40.71
CA ALA A 146 -24.48 -1.94 39.25
C ALA A 146 -24.43 -0.51 38.73
N GLY A 147 -25.25 0.38 39.29
CA GLY A 147 -25.28 1.79 38.88
C GLY A 147 -23.93 2.50 39.09
N PHE A 148 -23.29 2.27 40.22
CA PHE A 148 -22.00 2.88 40.54
C PHE A 148 -20.86 2.35 39.65
N LEU A 149 -20.75 1.04 39.51
CA LEU A 149 -19.65 0.40 38.77
C LEU A 149 -19.76 0.65 37.27
N LEU A 150 -20.94 0.47 36.67
CA LEU A 150 -21.14 0.70 35.24
C LEU A 150 -20.81 2.15 34.85
N ARG A 151 -21.21 3.13 35.67
CA ARG A 151 -20.87 4.54 35.43
C ARG A 151 -19.36 4.81 35.45
N ARG A 152 -18.60 4.13 36.30
CA ARG A 152 -17.16 4.33 36.46
C ARG A 152 -16.30 3.52 35.49
N MET A 153 -16.76 2.33 35.09
CA MET A 153 -16.04 1.44 34.18
C MET A 153 -16.30 1.77 32.71
N ALA A 154 -17.52 2.20 32.36
CA ALA A 154 -17.89 2.46 30.97
C ALA A 154 -16.95 3.44 30.24
N PRO A 155 -16.46 4.55 30.83
CA PRO A 155 -15.51 5.43 30.16
C PRO A 155 -14.21 4.72 29.75
N ALA A 156 -13.68 3.84 30.60
CA ALA A 156 -12.47 3.08 30.31
C ALA A 156 -12.71 2.10 29.15
N MET A 157 -13.83 1.39 29.16
CA MET A 157 -14.17 0.44 28.10
C MET A 157 -14.41 1.13 26.76
N ARG A 158 -15.06 2.30 26.76
CA ARG A 158 -15.21 3.13 25.55
C ARG A 158 -13.86 3.61 25.01
N THR A 159 -12.92 3.94 25.89
CA THR A 159 -11.57 4.35 25.49
C THR A 159 -10.83 3.22 24.79
N CYS A 160 -10.82 2.01 25.38
CA CYS A 160 -10.21 0.83 24.75
C CYS A 160 -10.81 0.57 23.36
N ARG A 161 -12.14 0.57 23.24
CA ARG A 161 -12.84 0.35 21.97
C ARG A 161 -12.52 1.42 20.92
N SER A 162 -12.50 2.69 21.33
CA SER A 162 -12.18 3.80 20.44
C SER A 162 -10.76 3.68 19.88
N VAL A 163 -9.79 3.24 20.68
CA VAL A 163 -8.41 3.03 20.22
C VAL A 163 -8.33 1.88 19.22
N GLU A 164 -9.00 0.76 19.47
CA GLU A 164 -9.04 -0.37 18.50
C GLU A 164 -9.66 0.05 17.17
N GLU A 165 -10.81 0.72 17.21
CA GLU A 165 -11.50 1.20 16.00
C GLU A 165 -10.62 2.21 15.24
N ARG A 166 -9.90 3.06 15.97
CA ARG A 166 -8.96 4.02 15.37
C ARG A 166 -7.77 3.33 14.71
N GLN A 167 -7.18 2.31 15.34
CA GLN A 167 -6.11 1.51 14.75
C GLN A 167 -6.61 0.80 13.47
N ALA A 168 -7.78 0.16 13.51
CA ALA A 168 -8.37 -0.48 12.33
C ALA A 168 -8.69 0.51 11.19
N ASN A 169 -9.10 1.74 11.53
CA ASN A 169 -9.30 2.80 10.54
C ASN A 169 -7.97 3.24 9.91
N LEU A 170 -6.93 3.48 10.72
CA LEU A 170 -5.62 3.88 10.25
C LEU A 170 -4.97 2.80 9.36
N SER A 171 -5.09 1.52 9.72
CA SER A 171 -4.56 0.41 8.92
C SER A 171 -5.17 0.43 7.51
N ARG A 172 -6.51 0.55 7.41
CA ARG A 172 -7.19 0.71 6.11
C ARG A 172 -6.77 1.95 5.33
N LYS A 173 -6.54 3.09 6.00
CA LYS A 173 -6.08 4.33 5.33
C LYS A 173 -4.65 4.18 4.82
N LEU A 174 -3.75 3.60 5.61
CA LEU A 174 -2.36 3.33 5.23
C LEU A 174 -2.29 2.37 4.04
N THR A 175 -3.01 1.24 4.09
CA THR A 175 -3.08 0.31 2.95
C THR A 175 -3.53 1.02 1.68
N ARG A 176 -4.58 1.85 1.76
CA ARG A 176 -5.07 2.61 0.61
C ARG A 176 -4.04 3.60 0.07
N ALA A 177 -3.37 4.36 0.94
CA ALA A 177 -2.33 5.30 0.55
C ALA A 177 -1.16 4.58 -0.13
N THR A 178 -0.70 3.46 0.43
CA THR A 178 0.37 2.63 -0.14
C THR A 178 -0.02 2.07 -1.51
N THR A 179 -1.24 1.54 -1.66
CA THR A 179 -1.72 1.05 -2.95
C THR A 179 -1.78 2.16 -3.99
N LEU A 180 -2.33 3.34 -3.63
CA LEU A 180 -2.38 4.47 -4.55
C LEU A 180 -0.97 4.88 -4.98
N LEU A 181 -0.04 5.04 -4.05
CA LEU A 181 1.33 5.43 -4.37
C LEU A 181 2.01 4.42 -5.31
N ARG A 182 1.84 3.12 -5.05
CA ARG A 182 2.35 2.05 -5.93
C ARG A 182 1.79 2.16 -7.34
N THR A 183 0.47 2.28 -7.49
CA THR A 183 -0.16 2.46 -8.81
C THR A 183 0.36 3.70 -9.53
N TRP A 184 0.54 4.82 -8.83
CA TRP A 184 1.12 6.02 -9.43
C TRP A 184 2.57 5.81 -9.90
N VAL A 185 3.39 5.09 -9.13
CA VAL A 185 4.77 4.75 -9.53
C VAL A 185 4.77 3.86 -10.77
N ASP A 186 3.91 2.85 -10.80
CA ASP A 186 3.81 1.93 -11.95
C ASP A 186 3.44 2.69 -13.24
N VAL A 187 2.47 3.61 -13.17
CA VAL A 187 2.07 4.47 -14.30
C VAL A 187 3.21 5.39 -14.76
N GLU A 188 3.97 5.97 -13.83
CA GLU A 188 5.11 6.83 -14.18
C GLU A 188 6.22 6.04 -14.88
N VAL A 189 6.51 4.81 -14.41
CA VAL A 189 7.48 3.91 -15.05
C VAL A 189 7.01 3.49 -16.45
N GLU A 190 5.73 3.17 -16.62
CA GLU A 190 5.16 2.85 -17.94
C GLU A 190 5.25 4.04 -18.91
N LYS A 191 4.97 5.25 -18.44
CA LYS A 191 5.10 6.47 -19.23
C LYS A 191 6.55 6.72 -19.66
N GLN A 192 7.51 6.58 -18.74
CA GLN A 192 8.93 6.69 -19.05
C GLN A 192 9.38 5.65 -20.09
N ASN A 193 8.94 4.40 -19.95
CA ASN A 193 9.22 3.35 -20.93
C ASN A 193 8.65 3.68 -22.30
N ARG A 194 7.40 4.17 -22.37
CA ARG A 194 6.79 4.62 -23.63
C ARG A 194 7.58 5.74 -24.29
N ASP A 195 7.99 6.75 -23.52
CA ASP A 195 8.74 7.89 -24.03
C ASP A 195 10.13 7.49 -24.51
N LEU A 196 10.79 6.56 -23.80
CA LEU A 196 12.05 5.96 -24.23
C LEU A 196 11.90 5.21 -25.56
N LEU A 197 10.90 4.33 -25.69
CA LEU A 197 10.62 3.60 -26.93
C LEU A 197 10.30 4.56 -28.09
N ALA A 198 9.54 5.62 -27.84
CA ALA A 198 9.26 6.65 -28.84
C ALA A 198 10.55 7.35 -29.30
N SER A 199 11.45 7.69 -28.37
CA SER A 199 12.75 8.29 -28.70
C SER A 199 13.66 7.34 -29.50
N MET A 200 13.62 6.04 -29.20
CA MET A 200 14.38 5.02 -29.93
C MET A 200 13.85 4.85 -31.36
N ASN A 201 12.53 4.77 -31.52
CA ASN A 201 11.89 4.70 -32.83
C ASN A 201 12.22 5.92 -33.70
N ASN A 202 12.23 7.12 -33.11
CA ASN A 202 12.61 8.31 -33.84
C ASN A 202 14.08 8.28 -34.28
N ARG A 203 14.99 7.85 -33.39
CA ARG A 203 16.42 7.67 -33.69
C ARG A 203 16.64 6.62 -34.79
N ALA A 204 15.96 5.48 -34.72
CA ALA A 204 16.03 4.44 -35.76
C ALA A 204 15.53 4.95 -37.12
N ARG A 205 14.43 5.71 -37.16
CA ARG A 205 13.94 6.35 -38.38
C ARG A 205 14.95 7.34 -38.97
N LEU A 206 15.61 8.13 -38.13
CA LEU A 206 16.65 9.05 -38.57
C LEU A 206 17.86 8.30 -39.14
N GLN A 207 18.30 7.23 -38.48
CA GLN A 207 19.37 6.37 -38.96
C GLN A 207 19.03 5.74 -40.31
N LEU A 208 17.80 5.25 -40.49
CA LEU A 208 17.34 4.71 -41.78
C LEU A 208 17.36 5.77 -42.88
N ARG A 209 16.94 7.01 -42.60
CA ARG A 209 17.01 8.10 -43.58
C ARG A 209 18.45 8.42 -43.96
N LEU A 210 19.35 8.52 -42.99
CA LEU A 210 20.77 8.77 -43.25
C LEU A 210 21.39 7.65 -44.08
N GLN A 211 21.10 6.39 -43.74
CA GLN A 211 21.57 5.24 -44.52
C GLN A 211 21.06 5.31 -45.97
N GLN A 212 19.78 5.62 -46.17
CA GLN A 212 19.21 5.81 -47.51
C GLN A 212 19.89 6.96 -48.27
N THR A 213 20.28 8.05 -47.60
CA THR A 213 21.03 9.13 -48.26
C THR A 213 22.44 8.69 -48.67
N VAL A 214 23.13 7.88 -47.86
CA VAL A 214 24.46 7.34 -48.20
C VAL A 214 24.37 6.31 -49.32
N GLU A 215 23.34 5.47 -49.31
CA GLU A 215 23.05 4.52 -50.40
C GLU A 215 22.75 5.25 -51.72
N GLY A 216 22.07 6.40 -51.68
CA GLY A 216 21.87 7.22 -52.88
C GLY A 216 23.18 7.77 -53.45
N LEU A 217 24.11 8.18 -52.57
CA LEU A 217 25.43 8.66 -52.98
C LEU A 217 26.33 7.53 -53.52
N SER A 218 26.22 6.32 -52.98
CA SER A 218 27.01 5.17 -53.43
C SER A 218 26.71 4.77 -54.87
N VAL A 219 25.47 4.95 -55.33
CA VAL A 219 25.09 4.76 -56.75
C VAL A 219 25.96 5.63 -57.65
N ALA A 220 26.11 6.92 -57.33
CA ALA A 220 26.93 7.83 -58.13
C ALA A 220 28.41 7.42 -58.13
N ALA A 221 28.97 7.07 -56.97
CA ALA A 221 30.35 6.63 -56.84
C ALA A 221 30.62 5.33 -57.63
N VAL A 222 29.77 4.31 -57.46
CA VAL A 222 29.91 3.02 -58.16
C VAL A 222 29.73 3.20 -59.68
N SER A 223 28.76 4.00 -60.12
CA SER A 223 28.57 4.29 -61.55
C SER A 223 29.80 4.94 -62.18
N TYR A 224 30.47 5.87 -61.48
CA TYR A 224 31.73 6.47 -61.97
C TYR A 224 32.84 5.42 -62.15
N TYR A 225 33.04 4.55 -61.16
CA TYR A 225 34.03 3.47 -61.26
C TYR A 225 33.74 2.48 -62.39
N VAL A 226 32.47 2.09 -62.57
CA VAL A 226 32.05 1.18 -63.65
C VAL A 226 32.32 1.79 -65.03
N VAL A 227 31.95 3.07 -65.22
CA VAL A 227 32.23 3.79 -66.47
C VAL A 227 33.73 3.87 -66.72
N GLY A 228 34.52 4.20 -65.69
CA GLY A 228 35.98 4.22 -65.79
C GLY A 228 36.55 2.87 -66.23
N LEU A 229 36.07 1.76 -65.65
CA LEU A 229 36.51 0.41 -65.99
C LEU A 229 36.17 0.05 -67.45
N ILE A 230 34.95 0.36 -67.91
CA ILE A 230 34.53 0.16 -69.31
C ILE A 230 35.41 0.99 -70.25
N GLY A 231 35.73 2.24 -69.89
CA GLY A 231 36.64 3.09 -70.65
C GLY A 231 38.05 2.50 -70.78
N TYR A 232 38.60 1.92 -69.71
CA TYR A 232 39.89 1.23 -69.76
C TYR A 232 39.86 -0.01 -70.65
N VAL A 233 38.80 -0.82 -70.56
CA VAL A 233 38.60 -2.00 -71.42
C VAL A 233 38.45 -1.59 -72.88
N ALA A 234 37.69 -0.54 -73.18
CA ALA A 234 37.52 -0.03 -74.54
C ALA A 234 38.84 0.48 -75.15
N LYS A 235 39.65 1.19 -74.35
CA LYS A 235 41.02 1.60 -74.76
C LYS A 235 41.92 0.39 -75.00
N GLY A 236 41.88 -0.63 -74.13
CA GLY A 236 42.64 -1.88 -74.31
C GLY A 236 42.21 -2.69 -75.54
N ALA A 237 40.91 -2.75 -75.83
CA ALA A 237 40.37 -3.45 -77.00
C ALA A 237 40.69 -2.74 -78.32
N SER A 238 40.82 -1.41 -78.31
CA SER A 238 41.22 -0.63 -79.49
C SER A 238 42.63 -0.94 -80.00
N ILE A 239 43.43 -1.67 -79.22
CA ILE A 239 44.75 -2.20 -79.59
C ILE A 239 44.63 -3.45 -80.51
N PHE A 240 43.50 -4.18 -80.46
CA PHE A 240 43.31 -5.46 -81.14
C PHE A 240 42.36 -5.43 -82.37
N GLY A 241 41.78 -4.27 -82.72
CA GLY A 241 40.99 -4.14 -83.94
C GLY A 241 40.18 -2.85 -84.03
N HIS A 242 40.23 -2.21 -85.20
CA HIS A 242 39.49 -0.99 -85.51
C HIS A 242 38.01 -1.29 -85.77
N VAL A 243 37.17 -1.21 -84.74
CA VAL A 243 35.72 -1.26 -84.95
C VAL A 243 34.98 -0.06 -84.34
N PHE A 244 35.47 0.58 -83.27
CA PHE A 244 34.84 1.80 -82.72
C PHE A 244 35.83 2.76 -82.04
N ALA A 245 35.58 4.07 -82.12
CA ALA A 245 36.32 5.08 -81.35
C ALA A 245 36.05 4.88 -79.84
N PRO A 246 37.09 4.72 -79.00
CA PRO A 246 36.93 4.47 -77.56
C PRO A 246 36.09 5.51 -76.83
N GLU A 247 36.11 6.75 -77.33
CA GLU A 247 35.34 7.88 -76.79
C GLU A 247 33.83 7.69 -76.96
N VAL A 248 33.38 7.15 -78.10
CA VAL A 248 31.96 6.89 -78.38
C VAL A 248 31.45 5.73 -77.52
N VAL A 249 32.25 4.68 -77.35
CA VAL A 249 31.91 3.54 -76.49
C VAL A 249 31.82 3.97 -75.03
N THR A 250 32.76 4.81 -74.58
CA THR A 250 32.74 5.34 -73.21
C THR A 250 31.52 6.23 -72.99
N ALA A 251 31.23 7.17 -73.91
CA ALA A 251 30.06 8.04 -73.81
C ALA A 251 28.72 7.28 -73.82
N ALA A 252 28.58 6.27 -74.68
CA ALA A 252 27.38 5.43 -74.73
C ALA A 252 27.20 4.55 -73.49
N SER A 253 28.30 4.18 -72.81
CA SER A 253 28.24 3.34 -71.61
C SER A 253 27.80 4.09 -70.35
N VAL A 254 27.90 5.43 -70.30
CA VAL A 254 27.48 6.24 -69.16
C VAL A 254 26.00 6.05 -68.79
N PRO A 255 25.02 6.28 -69.70
CA PRO A 255 23.61 6.11 -69.36
C PRO A 255 23.25 4.66 -69.04
N VAL A 256 23.90 3.69 -69.69
CA VAL A 256 23.68 2.26 -69.45
C VAL A 256 24.19 1.84 -68.07
N ALA A 257 25.39 2.27 -67.68
CA ALA A 257 25.97 1.97 -66.38
C ALA A 257 25.17 2.59 -65.23
N ILE A 258 24.71 3.84 -65.39
CA ILE A 258 23.85 4.50 -64.40
C ILE A 258 22.52 3.75 -64.24
N LEU A 259 21.86 3.40 -65.35
CA LEU A 259 20.60 2.65 -65.31
C LEU A 259 20.76 1.27 -64.67
N LEU A 260 21.84 0.54 -65.00
CA LEU A 260 22.10 -0.80 -64.45
C LEU A 260 22.40 -0.76 -62.96
N VAL A 261 23.26 0.15 -62.49
CA VAL A 261 23.59 0.29 -61.07
C VAL A 261 22.35 0.75 -60.29
N TRP A 262 21.60 1.71 -60.81
CA TRP A 262 20.36 2.17 -60.19
C TRP A 262 19.31 1.05 -60.10
N TRP A 263 19.14 0.27 -61.18
CA TRP A 263 18.22 -0.86 -61.20
C TRP A 263 18.65 -1.97 -60.23
N GLY A 264 19.95 -2.28 -60.17
CA GLY A 264 20.53 -3.24 -59.22
C GLY A 264 20.27 -2.85 -57.77
N VAL A 265 20.61 -1.61 -57.38
CA VAL A 265 20.36 -1.09 -56.03
C VAL A 265 18.86 -1.07 -55.70
N ARG A 266 18.00 -0.65 -56.65
CA ARG A 266 16.55 -0.65 -56.46
C ARG A 266 15.98 -2.07 -56.28
N ARG A 267 16.54 -3.07 -56.96
CA ARG A 267 16.14 -4.48 -56.84
C ARG A 267 16.55 -5.07 -55.49
N VAL A 268 17.79 -4.85 -55.06
CA VAL A 268 18.28 -5.27 -53.73
C VAL A 268 17.44 -4.63 -52.62
N ARG A 269 17.08 -3.36 -52.78
CA ARG A 269 16.19 -2.65 -51.83
C ARG A 269 14.81 -3.29 -51.73
N LYS A 270 14.19 -3.67 -52.86
CA LYS A 270 12.88 -4.35 -52.85
C LYS A 270 12.94 -5.72 -52.16
N MET A 271 14.08 -6.41 -52.21
CA MET A 271 14.25 -7.71 -51.54
C MET A 271 14.44 -7.59 -50.03
N HIS A 272 15.01 -6.48 -49.53
CA HIS A 272 15.22 -6.25 -48.09
C HIS A 272 14.12 -5.41 -47.42
N SER A 273 13.13 -4.93 -48.18
CA SER A 273 12.03 -4.09 -47.66
C SER A 273 10.78 -4.88 -47.27
N GLU A 274 10.85 -6.18 -46.97
CA GLU A 274 9.74 -6.88 -46.30
C GLU A 274 9.89 -6.74 -44.78
N PRO A 275 9.00 -5.99 -44.09
CA PRO A 275 8.81 -6.17 -42.67
C PRO A 275 7.82 -7.32 -42.47
N ALA A 276 8.19 -8.21 -41.55
CA ALA A 276 7.32 -9.21 -40.96
C ALA A 276 5.93 -8.63 -40.65
N LYS A 277 4.92 -9.20 -41.29
CA LYS A 277 3.51 -9.03 -40.96
C LYS A 277 3.31 -9.68 -39.59
N HIS A 278 3.08 -8.89 -38.53
CA HIS A 278 2.55 -9.43 -37.27
C HIS A 278 1.08 -9.81 -37.49
N PRO A 279 0.66 -11.06 -37.29
CA PRO A 279 -0.75 -11.42 -37.16
C PRO A 279 -1.14 -11.37 -35.68
N GLY A 280 -2.18 -10.60 -35.33
CA GLY A 280 -2.76 -10.63 -33.99
C GLY A 280 -3.42 -9.32 -33.56
N GLU A 281 -4.50 -8.94 -34.24
CA GLU A 281 -5.72 -8.46 -33.58
C GLU A 281 -6.73 -9.61 -33.61
#